data_AF-A0A804LKF2-F1
#
_entry.id   AF-A0A804LKF2-F1
#
_cell.length_a   1.000
_cell.length_b   1.000
_cell.length_c   1.000
_cell.angle_alpha   90.00
_cell.angle_beta   90.00
_cell.angle_gamma   90.00
#
_symmetry.space_group_name_H-M   'P 1'
#
loop_
_entity.id
_entity.type
_entity.pdbx_description
1 polymer ?
#
loop_
_entity_poly.entity_id
_entity_poly.type
_entity_poly.pdbx_seq_one_letter_code
_entity_poly.pdbx_strand_id
1 'polypeptide(L)'
;MENPRPQAPALTPPMAPLPVPIHPPIAPIPVPPPRVPAPAPAAAASMASTPTPSTGDGGEAEYEVSDDHRAARERHERAVQELLQRRRAYAMAVPTNDSAVRARLRRLGEPITLFGEREMERRDRLRALMVRLEADGQVDRLLRAQEDDQAARIGEEEEEEQIEYPFFTEGSQELLKARLDIARYSLPRAKARIERAKRRHEDPDEDPEAEAELVVKQAGEFVLECSEIGDDRPLTGCSFSRDASMLATREDLVQRRELSH
;
A
#
# COMPACT_ATOMS: atom_id res chain seq x y z
N MET A 1 67.52 16.59 28.98
CA MET A 1 66.79 16.40 27.72
C MET A 1 65.38 15.95 28.09
N GLU A 2 64.46 16.90 28.22
CA GLU A 2 63.05 16.65 28.56
C GLU A 2 62.29 16.19 27.30
N ASN A 3 61.47 15.16 27.44
CA ASN A 3 60.56 14.68 26.40
C ASN A 3 59.37 15.64 26.24
N PRO A 4 58.92 15.96 25.01
CA PRO A 4 57.75 16.81 24.83
C PRO A 4 56.46 16.07 25.19
N ARG A 5 55.54 16.78 25.88
CA ARG A 5 54.20 16.27 26.24
C ARG A 5 53.30 16.16 24.98
N PRO A 6 52.35 15.20 24.96
CA PRO A 6 51.39 15.09 23.86
C PRO A 6 50.40 16.27 23.86
N GLN A 7 50.09 16.80 22.67
CA GLN A 7 49.08 17.84 22.47
C GLN A 7 47.66 17.31 22.70
N ALA A 8 46.81 18.13 23.31
CA ALA A 8 45.38 17.86 23.50
C ALA A 8 44.62 17.96 22.16
N PRO A 9 43.52 17.19 21.96
CA PRO A 9 42.74 17.23 20.73
C PRO A 9 41.96 18.55 20.59
N ALA A 10 41.77 18.98 19.34
CA ALA A 10 41.08 20.21 18.99
C ALA A 10 39.57 20.16 19.33
N LEU A 11 39.07 21.23 19.95
CA LEU A 11 37.64 21.44 20.24
C LEU A 11 36.89 21.70 18.93
N THR A 12 35.96 20.82 18.56
CA THR A 12 35.01 21.03 17.47
C THR A 12 33.92 22.04 17.88
N PRO A 13 33.50 22.97 17.00
CA PRO A 13 32.43 23.91 17.33
C PRO A 13 31.07 23.21 17.44
N PRO A 14 30.13 23.72 18.27
CA PRO A 14 28.82 23.12 18.43
C PRO A 14 27.95 23.31 17.17
N MET A 15 27.26 22.24 16.76
CA MET A 15 26.25 22.26 15.70
C MET A 15 25.10 23.21 16.06
N ALA A 16 24.65 24.00 15.09
CA ALA A 16 23.49 24.89 15.24
C ALA A 16 22.18 24.08 15.42
N PRO A 17 21.24 24.55 16.25
CA PRO A 17 19.97 23.86 16.47
C PRO A 17 19.07 23.97 15.25
N LEU A 18 18.39 22.86 14.91
CA LEU A 18 17.41 22.79 13.83
C LEU A 18 16.11 23.52 14.22
N PRO A 19 15.41 24.15 13.26
CA PRO A 19 14.20 24.93 13.54
C PRO A 19 13.01 24.03 13.89
N VAL A 20 12.32 24.38 14.97
CA VAL A 20 11.12 23.68 15.48
C VAL A 20 9.89 24.12 14.67
N PRO A 21 9.05 23.19 14.16
CA PRO A 21 7.84 23.57 13.43
C PRO A 21 6.78 24.16 14.39
N ILE A 22 6.36 25.39 14.10
CA ILE A 22 5.29 26.08 14.83
C ILE A 22 3.95 25.65 14.25
N HIS A 23 3.15 24.91 15.02
CA HIS A 23 1.78 24.57 14.65
C HIS A 23 0.82 25.72 14.99
N PRO A 24 -0.17 26.02 14.13
CA PRO A 24 -1.17 27.06 14.39
C PRO A 24 -2.08 26.67 15.56
N PRO A 25 -2.63 27.65 16.32
CA PRO A 25 -3.47 27.37 17.47
C PRO A 25 -4.79 26.73 17.05
N ILE A 26 -5.13 25.62 17.70
CA ILE A 26 -6.36 24.84 17.49
C ILE A 26 -7.56 25.67 18.00
N ALA A 27 -8.55 25.87 17.13
CA ALA A 27 -9.78 26.58 17.48
C ALA A 27 -10.66 25.75 18.44
N PRO A 28 -11.34 26.38 19.42
CA PRO A 28 -12.17 25.67 20.39
C PRO A 28 -13.45 25.12 19.75
N ILE A 29 -13.77 23.87 20.11
CA ILE A 29 -14.91 23.10 19.60
C ILE A 29 -16.24 23.65 20.18
N PRO A 30 -17.28 23.90 19.36
CA PRO A 30 -18.57 24.37 19.85
C PRO A 30 -19.36 23.28 20.58
N VAL A 31 -19.96 23.64 21.72
CA VAL A 31 -20.77 22.73 22.54
C VAL A 31 -22.17 22.54 21.92
N PRO A 32 -22.66 21.29 21.78
CA PRO A 32 -23.97 21.01 21.20
C PRO A 32 -25.12 21.37 22.17
N PRO A 33 -26.30 21.79 21.65
CA PRO A 33 -27.46 22.14 22.47
C PRO A 33 -28.13 20.88 23.07
N PRO A 34 -28.87 21.03 24.20
CA PRO A 34 -29.49 19.90 24.87
C PRO A 34 -30.67 19.33 24.06
N ARG A 35 -30.72 18.01 23.95
CA ARG A 35 -31.78 17.26 23.25
C ARG A 35 -33.09 17.26 24.06
N VAL A 36 -34.19 17.61 23.40
CA VAL A 36 -35.56 17.43 23.88
C VAL A 36 -35.95 15.95 23.73
N PRO A 37 -36.65 15.31 24.71
CA PRO A 37 -37.04 13.91 24.61
C PRO A 37 -38.25 13.70 23.68
N ALA A 38 -38.20 12.62 22.89
CA ALA A 38 -39.28 12.17 22.00
C ALA A 38 -40.38 11.39 22.77
N PRO A 39 -41.64 11.38 22.30
CA PRO A 39 -42.78 10.81 23.02
C PRO A 39 -42.88 9.28 22.85
N ALA A 40 -43.44 8.62 23.87
CA ALA A 40 -43.70 7.17 23.92
C ALA A 40 -44.87 6.75 23.01
N PRO A 41 -44.89 5.50 22.50
CA PRO A 41 -46.00 5.02 21.67
C PRO A 41 -47.20 4.59 22.52
N ALA A 42 -48.38 5.06 22.11
CA ALA A 42 -49.67 4.74 22.68
C ALA A 42 -50.16 3.33 22.29
N ALA A 43 -50.90 2.74 23.21
CA ALA A 43 -51.56 1.44 23.11
C ALA A 43 -52.59 1.37 21.96
N ALA A 44 -52.70 0.20 21.32
CA ALA A 44 -53.78 -0.13 20.40
C ALA A 44 -54.62 -1.29 20.98
N ALA A 45 -55.93 -1.10 20.88
CA ALA A 45 -56.98 -1.81 21.59
C ALA A 45 -57.49 -3.08 20.90
N SER A 46 -58.12 -3.91 21.74
CA SER A 46 -58.85 -5.15 21.47
C SER A 46 -60.18 -4.93 20.72
N MET A 47 -60.58 -5.90 19.88
CA MET A 47 -62.00 -6.24 19.59
C MET A 47 -62.11 -7.72 19.15
N ALA A 48 -63.17 -8.38 19.65
CA ALA A 48 -63.59 -9.78 19.48
C ALA A 48 -64.08 -10.10 18.03
N SER A 49 -64.26 -11.35 17.54
CA SER A 49 -65.16 -12.41 18.04
C SER A 49 -64.97 -13.76 17.29
N THR A 50 -65.34 -14.85 17.95
CA THR A 50 -65.43 -16.28 17.52
C THR A 50 -66.56 -16.58 16.51
N PRO A 51 -66.60 -17.77 15.86
CA PRO A 51 -67.27 -18.93 16.46
C PRO A 51 -66.56 -20.29 16.29
N THR A 52 -66.77 -21.14 17.29
CA THR A 52 -66.55 -22.60 17.36
C THR A 52 -67.24 -23.40 16.25
N PRO A 53 -66.74 -24.60 15.94
CA PRO A 53 -67.63 -25.76 15.94
C PRO A 53 -67.09 -26.96 16.74
N SER A 54 -68.03 -27.85 17.01
CA SER A 54 -68.02 -29.00 17.91
C SER A 54 -67.16 -30.19 17.50
N THR A 55 -66.69 -30.90 18.53
CA THR A 55 -66.53 -32.35 18.70
C THR A 55 -66.59 -33.26 17.46
N GLY A 56 -65.48 -33.96 17.22
CA GLY A 56 -65.40 -35.17 16.40
C GLY A 56 -64.15 -35.96 16.75
N ASP A 57 -64.34 -37.07 17.47
CA ASP A 57 -63.38 -38.13 17.71
C ASP A 57 -63.08 -38.90 16.41
N GLY A 58 -61.84 -39.39 16.26
CA GLY A 58 -61.48 -40.40 15.27
C GLY A 58 -60.51 -39.97 14.16
N GLY A 59 -59.32 -40.59 14.17
CA GLY A 59 -58.53 -40.86 12.97
C GLY A 59 -57.22 -40.08 12.85
N GLU A 60 -56.11 -40.74 13.12
CA GLU A 60 -54.80 -40.39 12.57
C GLU A 60 -54.88 -40.40 11.03
N ALA A 61 -55.29 -39.28 10.44
CA ALA A 61 -55.16 -39.05 9.01
C ALA A 61 -53.75 -38.51 8.77
N GLU A 62 -52.86 -39.38 8.31
CA GLU A 62 -51.58 -39.03 7.71
C GLU A 62 -51.86 -38.05 6.56
N TYR A 63 -51.69 -36.76 6.84
CA TYR A 63 -52.01 -35.68 5.91
C TYR A 63 -50.90 -35.63 4.86
N GLU A 64 -51.12 -36.27 3.70
CA GLU A 64 -50.25 -36.14 2.54
C GLU A 64 -50.29 -34.68 2.05
N VAL A 65 -49.35 -33.88 2.56
CA VAL A 65 -49.16 -32.47 2.16
C VAL A 65 -48.75 -32.46 0.69
N SER A 66 -49.69 -32.06 -0.19
CA SER A 66 -49.46 -31.80 -1.61
C SER A 66 -48.22 -30.91 -1.80
N ASP A 67 -47.40 -31.24 -2.81
CA ASP A 67 -46.09 -30.62 -3.07
C ASP A 67 -46.17 -29.09 -3.20
N ASP A 68 -47.30 -28.56 -3.68
CA ASP A 68 -47.57 -27.13 -3.80
C ASP A 68 -47.65 -26.42 -2.43
N HIS A 69 -48.22 -27.08 -1.42
CA HIS A 69 -48.27 -26.53 -0.05
C HIS A 69 -46.92 -26.56 0.63
N ARG A 70 -46.09 -27.57 0.34
CA ARG A 70 -44.71 -27.66 0.83
C ARG A 70 -43.86 -26.53 0.24
N ALA A 71 -43.96 -26.29 -1.07
CA ALA A 71 -43.27 -25.20 -1.75
C ALA A 71 -43.72 -23.81 -1.26
N ALA A 72 -45.02 -23.63 -0.99
CA ALA A 72 -45.52 -22.37 -0.44
C ALA A 72 -45.03 -22.11 0.99
N ARG A 73 -45.02 -23.15 1.84
CA ARG A 73 -44.47 -23.07 3.21
C ARG A 73 -42.98 -22.75 3.19
N GLU A 74 -42.22 -23.40 2.31
CA GLU A 74 -40.78 -23.15 2.17
C GLU A 74 -40.47 -21.73 1.69
N ARG A 75 -41.22 -21.19 0.72
CA ARG A 75 -41.07 -19.78 0.30
C ARG A 75 -41.37 -18.80 1.42
N HIS A 76 -42.43 -19.07 2.19
CA HIS A 76 -42.79 -18.24 3.33
C HIS A 76 -41.71 -18.29 4.42
N GLU A 77 -41.22 -19.49 4.73
CA GLU A 77 -40.15 -19.70 5.71
C GLU A 77 -38.86 -18.99 5.29
N ARG A 78 -38.46 -19.11 4.02
CA ARG A 78 -37.30 -18.38 3.46
C ARG A 78 -37.47 -16.86 3.56
N ALA A 79 -38.65 -16.33 3.25
CA ALA A 79 -38.93 -14.90 3.36
C ALA A 79 -38.88 -14.41 4.82
N VAL A 80 -39.36 -15.23 5.76
CA VAL A 80 -39.26 -14.94 7.20
C VAL A 80 -37.80 -14.97 7.65
N GLN A 81 -37.02 -15.96 7.22
CA GLN A 81 -35.59 -16.06 7.53
C GLN A 81 -34.80 -14.86 6.98
N GLU A 82 -35.05 -14.43 5.74
CA GLU A 82 -34.43 -13.24 5.15
C GLU A 82 -34.76 -11.97 5.94
N LEU A 83 -36.03 -11.80 6.33
CA LEU A 83 -36.46 -10.67 7.15
C LEU A 83 -35.73 -10.65 8.51
N LEU A 84 -35.61 -11.81 9.16
CA LEU A 84 -34.90 -11.94 10.42
C LEU A 84 -33.41 -11.65 10.27
N GLN A 85 -32.76 -12.15 9.21
CA GLN A 85 -31.35 -11.86 8.91
C GLN A 85 -31.13 -10.38 8.64
N ARG A 86 -32.01 -9.73 7.86
CA ARG A 86 -31.93 -8.29 7.59
C ARG A 86 -32.12 -7.44 8.84
N ARG A 87 -33.03 -7.85 9.74
CA ARG A 87 -33.22 -7.21 11.05
C ARG A 87 -31.98 -7.35 11.92
N ARG A 88 -31.38 -8.54 11.98
CA ARG A 88 -30.10 -8.76 12.69
C ARG A 88 -28.98 -7.90 12.10
N ALA A 89 -28.84 -7.87 10.78
CA ALA A 89 -27.83 -7.07 10.10
C ALA A 89 -27.93 -5.59 10.44
N TYR A 90 -29.14 -5.02 10.43
CA TYR A 90 -29.34 -3.62 10.79
C TYR A 90 -29.10 -3.33 12.28
N ALA A 91 -29.38 -4.31 13.16
CA ALA A 91 -29.11 -4.20 14.59
C ALA A 91 -27.61 -4.33 14.93
N MET A 92 -26.80 -4.95 14.06
CA MET A 92 -25.37 -5.13 14.28
C MET A 92 -24.61 -3.80 14.27
N ALA A 93 -23.82 -3.60 15.32
CA ALA A 93 -22.96 -2.43 15.47
C ALA A 93 -21.76 -2.53 14.51
N VAL A 94 -21.81 -1.76 13.41
CA VAL A 94 -20.74 -1.63 12.42
C VAL A 94 -20.26 -0.17 12.38
N PRO A 95 -18.96 0.10 12.20
CA PRO A 95 -18.41 1.45 12.11
C PRO A 95 -19.19 2.35 11.14
N THR A 96 -19.38 3.60 11.53
CA THR A 96 -20.05 4.63 10.73
C THR A 96 -19.09 5.37 9.79
N ASN A 97 -17.79 5.36 10.07
CA ASN A 97 -16.76 5.98 9.25
C ASN A 97 -16.41 5.07 8.06
N ASP A 98 -16.50 5.59 6.84
CA ASP A 98 -16.21 4.85 5.61
C ASP A 98 -14.78 4.28 5.56
N SER A 99 -13.79 5.02 6.06
CA SER A 99 -12.40 4.56 6.12
C SER A 99 -12.25 3.30 6.99
N ALA A 100 -12.97 3.24 8.11
CA ALA A 100 -12.99 2.08 9.00
C ALA A 100 -13.73 0.88 8.37
N VAL A 101 -14.81 1.14 7.61
CA VAL A 101 -15.53 0.10 6.85
C VAL A 101 -14.62 -0.50 5.78
N ARG A 102 -13.92 0.33 5.00
CA ARG A 102 -12.97 -0.10 3.97
C ARG A 102 -11.81 -0.90 4.55
N ALA A 103 -11.27 -0.46 5.69
CA ALA A 103 -10.22 -1.18 6.41
C ALA A 103 -10.72 -2.55 6.87
N ARG A 104 -11.95 -2.64 7.40
CA ARG A 104 -12.53 -3.92 7.84
C ARG A 104 -12.79 -4.87 6.68
N LEU A 105 -13.33 -4.39 5.56
CA LEU A 105 -13.51 -5.20 4.35
C LEU A 105 -12.18 -5.74 3.81
N ARG A 106 -11.15 -4.89 3.76
CA ARG A 106 -9.80 -5.31 3.36
C ARG A 106 -9.24 -6.40 4.28
N ARG A 107 -9.44 -6.28 5.59
CA ARG A 107 -9.01 -7.29 6.58
C ARG A 107 -9.78 -8.61 6.43
N LEU A 108 -11.05 -8.55 6.08
CA LEU A 108 -11.88 -9.73 5.79
C LEU A 108 -11.55 -10.39 4.44
N GLY A 109 -10.60 -9.84 3.66
CA GLY A 109 -10.30 -10.33 2.30
C GLY A 109 -11.40 -10.05 1.28
N GLU A 110 -12.37 -9.22 1.63
CA GLU A 110 -13.52 -8.89 0.80
C GLU A 110 -13.22 -7.66 -0.08
N PRO A 111 -13.80 -7.57 -1.30
CA PRO A 111 -13.63 -6.41 -2.16
C PRO A 111 -13.96 -5.10 -1.43
N ILE A 112 -13.06 -4.13 -1.46
CA ILE A 112 -13.19 -2.91 -0.65
C ILE A 112 -14.36 -2.06 -1.14
N THR A 113 -14.48 -1.90 -2.45
CA THR A 113 -15.54 -1.11 -3.10
C THR A 113 -16.01 -1.85 -4.34
N LEU A 114 -17.30 -2.12 -4.44
CA LEU A 114 -17.92 -2.63 -5.68
C LEU A 114 -18.27 -1.47 -6.63
N PHE A 115 -18.38 -1.76 -7.93
CA PHE A 115 -18.73 -0.74 -8.91
C PHE A 115 -20.15 -0.20 -8.63
N GLY A 116 -20.28 1.13 -8.55
CA GLY A 116 -21.55 1.81 -8.23
C GLY A 116 -21.93 1.84 -6.75
N GLU A 117 -21.15 1.19 -5.87
CA GLU A 117 -21.44 1.10 -4.43
C GLU A 117 -21.15 2.41 -3.70
N ARG A 118 -22.17 2.95 -3.00
CA ARG A 118 -22.01 4.12 -2.12
C ARG A 118 -21.55 3.70 -0.71
N GLU A 119 -21.08 4.67 0.09
CA GLU A 119 -20.60 4.43 1.48
C GLU A 119 -21.64 3.71 2.36
N MET A 120 -22.93 4.05 2.18
CA MET A 120 -24.02 3.41 2.93
C MET A 120 -24.24 1.95 2.50
N GLU A 121 -24.21 1.67 1.20
CA GLU A 121 -24.35 0.32 0.63
C GLU A 121 -23.15 -0.56 1.02
N ARG A 122 -21.96 0.03 1.07
CA ARG A 122 -20.74 -0.62 1.57
C ARG A 122 -20.84 -1.01 3.03
N ARG A 123 -21.41 -0.12 3.84
CA ARG A 123 -21.67 -0.39 5.26
C ARG A 123 -22.75 -1.45 5.43
N ASP A 124 -23.79 -1.46 4.58
CA ASP A 124 -24.81 -2.52 4.54
C ASP A 124 -24.21 -3.88 4.16
N ARG A 125 -23.30 -3.91 3.20
CA ARG A 125 -22.56 -5.13 2.84
C ARG A 125 -21.71 -5.62 3.98
N LEU A 126 -21.00 -4.73 4.68
CA LEU A 126 -20.23 -5.10 5.86
C LEU A 126 -21.15 -5.65 6.97
N ARG A 127 -22.33 -5.06 7.21
CA ARG A 127 -23.34 -5.62 8.14
C ARG A 127 -23.76 -7.03 7.75
N ALA A 128 -24.09 -7.25 6.49
CA ALA A 128 -24.52 -8.56 5.98
C ALA A 128 -23.40 -9.62 6.07
N LEU A 129 -22.14 -9.22 5.83
CA LEU A 129 -20.97 -10.09 6.02
C LEU A 129 -20.79 -10.47 7.49
N MET A 130 -20.87 -9.51 8.41
CA MET A 130 -20.68 -9.75 9.84
C MET A 130 -21.76 -10.68 10.42
N VAL A 131 -23.02 -10.57 9.98
CA VAL A 131 -24.09 -11.51 10.40
C VAL A 131 -23.88 -12.92 9.87
N ARG A 132 -23.40 -13.08 8.63
CA ARG A 132 -23.08 -14.40 8.08
C ARG A 132 -21.96 -15.05 8.87
N LEU A 133 -20.89 -14.30 9.14
CA LEU A 133 -19.77 -14.77 9.96
C LEU A 133 -20.20 -15.13 11.40
N GLU A 134 -21.20 -14.43 11.96
CA GLU A 134 -21.72 -14.72 13.31
C GLU A 134 -22.50 -16.04 13.32
N ALA A 135 -23.31 -16.29 12.28
CA ALA A 135 -24.00 -17.56 12.09
C ALA A 135 -23.03 -18.74 11.94
N ASP A 136 -21.88 -18.51 11.30
CA ASP A 136 -20.82 -19.51 11.12
C ASP A 136 -19.91 -19.67 12.37
N GLY A 137 -20.14 -18.88 13.43
CA GLY A 137 -19.32 -18.90 14.65
C GLY A 137 -17.86 -18.44 14.45
N GLN A 138 -17.58 -17.76 13.33
CA GLN A 138 -16.25 -17.30 12.96
C GLN A 138 -15.97 -15.86 13.40
N VAL A 139 -16.98 -15.14 13.89
CA VAL A 139 -16.83 -13.76 14.38
C VAL A 139 -15.83 -13.66 15.53
N ASP A 140 -15.87 -14.57 16.50
CA ASP A 140 -14.94 -14.56 17.63
C ASP A 140 -13.49 -14.86 17.20
N ARG A 141 -13.30 -15.70 16.18
CA ARG A 141 -11.97 -15.96 15.61
C ARG A 141 -11.42 -14.74 14.88
N LEU A 142 -12.27 -14.02 14.16
CA LEU A 142 -11.90 -12.80 13.43
C LEU A 142 -11.71 -11.58 14.35
N LEU A 143 -12.43 -11.53 15.48
CA LEU A 143 -12.20 -10.53 16.53
C LEU A 143 -10.89 -10.79 17.27
N ARG A 144 -10.58 -12.04 17.61
CA ARG A 144 -9.27 -12.40 18.19
C ARG A 144 -8.11 -12.14 17.22
N ALA A 145 -8.25 -12.55 15.96
CA ALA A 145 -7.27 -12.19 14.92
C ALA A 145 -7.12 -10.66 14.77
N GLN A 146 -8.20 -9.90 15.00
CA GLN A 146 -8.16 -8.44 14.99
C GLN A 146 -7.43 -7.85 16.22
N GLU A 147 -7.54 -8.47 17.39
CA GLU A 147 -6.80 -8.08 18.59
C GLU A 147 -5.32 -8.42 18.44
N ASP A 148 -5.01 -9.61 17.89
CA ASP A 148 -3.65 -10.06 17.60
C ASP A 148 -2.96 -9.18 16.54
N ASP A 149 -3.65 -8.83 15.44
CA ASP A 149 -3.13 -7.93 14.41
C ASP A 149 -2.92 -6.49 14.92
N GLN A 150 -3.75 -6.04 15.86
CA GLN A 150 -3.59 -4.72 16.48
C GLN A 150 -2.43 -4.72 17.48
N ALA A 151 -2.30 -5.78 18.28
CA ALA A 151 -1.17 -5.96 19.17
C ALA A 151 0.15 -6.09 18.40
N ALA A 152 0.15 -6.80 17.26
CA ALA A 152 1.30 -6.91 16.37
C ALA A 152 1.70 -5.55 15.77
N ARG A 153 0.75 -4.75 15.29
CA ARG A 153 1.03 -3.40 14.75
C ARG A 153 1.52 -2.41 15.79
N ILE A 154 1.02 -2.50 17.02
CA ILE A 154 1.53 -1.68 18.13
C ILE A 154 2.95 -2.12 18.50
N GLY A 155 3.26 -3.42 18.40
CA GLY A 155 4.63 -3.93 18.53
C GLY A 155 5.56 -3.51 17.40
N GLU A 156 5.06 -3.35 16.17
CA GLU A 156 5.82 -2.85 15.01
C GLU A 156 6.13 -1.34 15.11
N GLU A 157 5.28 -0.53 15.75
CA GLU A 157 5.54 0.90 15.97
C GLU A 157 6.57 1.15 17.10
N GLU A 158 6.82 0.16 17.96
CA GLU A 158 7.88 0.16 18.99
C GLU A 158 9.19 -0.50 18.53
N GLU A 159 9.28 -0.96 17.27
CA GLU A 159 10.57 -1.33 16.67
C GLU A 159 11.37 -0.04 16.45
N GLU A 160 12.14 0.33 17.47
CA GLU A 160 13.31 1.20 17.41
C GLU A 160 13.94 1.10 16.04
N GLU A 161 14.07 2.23 15.33
CA GLU A 161 14.71 2.37 14.01
C GLU A 161 15.87 1.38 13.88
N GLN A 162 15.57 0.22 13.32
CA GLN A 162 16.51 -0.88 13.28
C GLN A 162 17.48 -0.49 12.18
N ILE A 163 18.56 0.18 12.59
CA ILE A 163 19.59 0.66 11.68
C ILE A 163 20.10 -0.59 10.95
N GLU A 164 19.63 -0.77 9.72
CA GLU A 164 19.98 -1.89 8.86
C GLU A 164 21.45 -1.72 8.48
N TYR A 165 22.34 -2.21 9.34
CA TYR A 165 23.76 -2.25 9.04
C TYR A 165 23.97 -3.20 7.86
N PRO A 166 24.70 -2.78 6.80
CA PRO A 166 25.02 -3.67 5.70
C PRO A 166 25.74 -4.91 6.22
N PHE A 167 25.07 -6.06 6.13
CA PHE A 167 25.66 -7.33 6.54
C PHE A 167 26.73 -7.75 5.52
N PHE A 168 27.99 -7.79 5.95
CA PHE A 168 29.09 -8.21 5.09
C PHE A 168 29.24 -9.73 5.15
N THR A 169 29.14 -10.38 3.99
CA THR A 169 29.44 -11.79 3.81
C THR A 169 30.80 -11.99 3.17
N GLU A 170 31.46 -13.08 3.53
CA GLU A 170 32.69 -13.50 2.86
C GLU A 170 32.39 -13.85 1.39
N GLY A 171 33.15 -13.25 0.48
CA GLY A 171 33.03 -13.51 -0.96
C GLY A 171 33.88 -14.69 -1.42
N SER A 172 33.64 -15.17 -2.64
CA SER A 172 34.45 -16.21 -3.26
C SER A 172 35.90 -15.73 -3.53
N GLN A 173 36.83 -16.67 -3.62
CA GLN A 173 38.23 -16.36 -3.96
C GLN A 173 38.38 -15.74 -5.36
N GLU A 174 37.50 -16.12 -6.30
CA GLU A 174 37.45 -15.52 -7.65
C GLU A 174 37.08 -14.03 -7.59
N LEU A 175 36.11 -13.66 -6.75
CA LEU A 175 35.71 -12.28 -6.54
C LEU A 175 36.85 -11.46 -5.93
N LEU A 176 37.61 -12.04 -4.98
CA LEU A 176 38.78 -11.39 -4.40
C LEU A 176 39.84 -11.10 -5.47
N LYS A 177 40.16 -12.08 -6.32
CA LYS A 177 41.13 -11.92 -7.42
C LYS A 177 40.66 -10.85 -8.41
N ALA A 178 39.40 -10.87 -8.83
CA ALA A 178 38.82 -9.86 -9.71
C ALA A 178 38.90 -8.46 -9.10
N ARG A 179 38.61 -8.30 -7.80
CA ARG A 179 38.76 -7.01 -7.08
C ARG A 179 40.19 -6.52 -7.06
N LEU A 180 41.17 -7.41 -6.86
CA LEU A 180 42.59 -7.05 -6.93
C LEU A 180 42.99 -6.60 -8.34
N ASP A 181 42.52 -7.27 -9.39
CA ASP A 181 42.79 -6.89 -10.78
C ASP A 181 42.15 -5.54 -11.13
N ILE A 182 40.92 -5.29 -10.69
CA ILE A 182 40.24 -4.00 -10.81
C ILE A 182 41.03 -2.91 -10.07
N ALA A 183 41.50 -3.17 -8.85
CA ALA A 183 42.30 -2.22 -8.09
C ALA A 183 43.64 -1.91 -8.80
N ARG A 184 44.34 -2.94 -9.28
CA ARG A 184 45.59 -2.79 -10.05
C ARG A 184 45.39 -2.01 -11.34
N TYR A 185 44.24 -2.16 -12.00
CA TYR A 185 43.89 -1.40 -13.21
C TYR A 185 43.46 0.05 -12.91
N SER A 186 42.64 0.25 -11.87
CA SER A 186 41.97 1.53 -11.61
C SER A 186 42.83 2.53 -10.84
N LEU A 187 43.60 2.10 -9.84
CA LEU A 187 44.43 2.98 -9.02
C LEU A 187 45.46 3.79 -9.83
N PRO A 188 46.30 3.20 -10.71
CA PRO A 188 47.24 3.98 -11.51
C PRO A 188 46.53 4.94 -12.49
N ARG A 189 45.38 4.54 -13.05
CA ARG A 189 44.59 5.42 -13.94
C ARG A 189 43.95 6.57 -13.18
N ALA A 190 43.50 6.33 -11.95
CA ALA A 190 42.98 7.38 -11.06
C ALA A 190 44.09 8.38 -10.70
N LYS A 191 45.28 7.89 -10.35
CA LYS A 191 46.46 8.74 -10.14
C LYS A 191 46.77 9.60 -11.37
N ALA A 192 46.88 8.99 -12.55
CA ALA A 192 47.15 9.72 -13.80
C ALA A 192 46.06 10.75 -14.15
N ARG A 193 44.78 10.43 -13.89
CA ARG A 193 43.66 11.37 -14.06
C ARG A 193 43.77 12.56 -13.11
N ILE A 194 44.08 12.33 -11.85
CA ILE A 194 44.26 13.38 -10.84
C ILE A 194 45.48 14.24 -11.18
N GLU A 195 46.60 13.65 -11.56
CA GLU A 195 47.80 14.38 -11.97
C GLU A 195 47.56 15.24 -13.21
N ARG A 196 46.76 14.75 -14.18
CA ARG A 196 46.33 15.58 -15.32
C ARG A 196 45.46 16.74 -14.85
N ALA A 197 44.48 16.49 -13.99
CA ALA A 197 43.60 17.54 -13.48
C ALA A 197 44.36 18.59 -12.67
N LYS A 198 45.34 18.19 -11.86
CA LYS A 198 46.22 19.11 -11.12
C LYS A 198 47.07 19.96 -12.04
N ARG A 199 47.74 19.36 -13.02
CA ARG A 199 48.54 20.10 -14.02
C ARG A 199 47.71 21.15 -14.73
N ARG A 200 46.51 20.78 -15.19
CA ARG A 200 45.57 21.71 -15.82
C ARG A 200 45.16 22.88 -14.92
N HIS A 201 44.92 22.60 -13.64
CA HIS A 201 44.55 23.65 -12.67
C HIS A 201 45.74 24.54 -12.29
N GLU A 202 46.95 24.00 -12.26
CA GLU A 202 48.17 24.74 -11.89
C GLU A 202 48.73 25.58 -13.03
N ASP A 203 48.36 25.28 -14.28
CA ASP A 203 48.77 26.03 -15.47
C ASP A 203 47.98 27.34 -15.58
N PRO A 204 48.62 28.52 -15.45
CA PRO A 204 47.93 29.81 -15.55
C PRO A 204 47.45 30.14 -16.97
N ASP A 205 47.93 29.43 -17.99
CA ASP A 205 47.51 29.64 -19.39
C ASP A 205 46.24 28.84 -19.74
N GLU A 206 45.82 27.89 -18.90
CA GLU A 206 44.56 27.15 -19.06
C GLU A 206 43.39 27.88 -18.37
N ASP A 207 42.37 28.28 -19.14
CA ASP A 207 41.12 28.86 -18.63
C ASP A 207 39.95 27.86 -18.79
N PRO A 208 39.59 27.11 -17.73
CA PRO A 208 38.54 26.10 -17.80
C PRO A 208 37.15 26.68 -18.07
N GLU A 209 36.91 27.95 -17.71
CA GLU A 209 35.63 28.61 -17.95
C GLU A 209 35.48 28.98 -19.43
N ALA A 210 36.54 29.51 -20.04
CA ALA A 210 36.56 29.80 -21.47
C ALA A 210 36.43 28.52 -22.33
N GLU A 211 37.09 27.42 -21.92
CA GLU A 211 36.93 26.12 -22.57
C GLU A 211 35.48 25.61 -22.49
N ALA A 212 34.86 25.70 -21.31
CA ALA A 212 33.47 25.31 -21.12
C ALA A 212 32.52 26.16 -21.98
N GLU A 213 32.71 27.48 -22.01
CA GLU A 213 31.91 28.38 -22.83
C GLU A 213 32.04 28.04 -24.33
N LEU A 214 33.25 27.72 -24.79
CA LEU A 214 33.51 27.29 -26.17
C LEU A 214 32.79 25.98 -26.50
N VAL A 215 32.84 24.99 -25.61
CA VAL A 215 32.12 23.71 -25.79
C VAL A 215 30.61 23.93 -25.86
N VAL A 216 30.06 24.81 -25.02
CA VAL A 216 28.63 25.16 -25.06
C VAL A 216 28.26 25.86 -26.37
N LYS A 217 29.10 26.78 -26.85
CA LYS A 217 28.90 27.43 -28.16
C LYS A 217 28.88 26.41 -29.29
N GLN A 218 29.87 25.51 -29.34
CA GLN A 218 29.92 24.43 -30.33
C GLN A 218 28.72 23.50 -30.23
N ALA A 219 28.28 23.15 -29.01
CA ALA A 219 27.12 22.30 -28.81
C ALA A 219 25.80 22.97 -29.29
N GLY A 220 25.72 24.30 -29.21
CA GLY A 220 24.61 25.08 -29.76
C GLY A 220 24.56 25.11 -31.29
N GLU A 221 25.68 24.84 -31.96
CA GLU A 221 25.77 24.73 -33.42
C GLU A 221 25.37 23.35 -33.95
N PHE A 222 25.15 22.36 -33.09
CA PHE A 222 24.76 21.02 -33.54
C PHE A 222 23.39 21.01 -34.22
N VAL A 223 23.38 20.50 -35.45
CA VAL A 223 22.18 20.27 -36.26
C VAL A 223 22.15 18.81 -36.66
N LEU A 224 20.96 18.25 -36.84
CA LEU A 224 20.80 16.89 -37.34
C LEU A 224 21.37 16.78 -38.76
N GLU A 225 22.47 16.04 -38.89
CA GLU A 225 23.11 15.77 -40.18
C GLU A 225 22.41 14.62 -40.91
N CYS A 226 22.14 13.53 -40.18
CA CYS A 226 21.64 12.27 -40.74
C CYS A 226 20.52 11.69 -39.86
N SER A 227 19.58 10.98 -40.48
CA SER A 227 18.64 10.10 -39.80
C SER A 227 18.54 8.80 -40.59
N GLU A 228 18.68 7.67 -39.91
CA GLU A 228 18.61 6.33 -40.50
C GLU A 228 17.57 5.50 -39.74
N ILE A 229 16.79 4.72 -40.48
CA ILE A 229 15.78 3.84 -39.90
C ILE A 229 16.49 2.62 -39.32
N GLY A 230 16.35 2.41 -38.01
CA GLY A 230 16.96 1.28 -37.31
C GLY A 230 16.15 -0.02 -37.42
N ASP A 231 14.92 -0.01 -36.90
CA ASP A 231 14.01 -1.17 -36.87
C ASP A 231 12.54 -0.71 -36.85
N ASP A 232 11.59 -1.64 -36.95
CA ASP A 232 10.15 -1.43 -36.78
C ASP A 232 9.79 -1.10 -35.31
N ARG A 233 10.64 -1.52 -34.37
CA ARG A 233 10.48 -1.26 -32.93
C ARG A 233 11.28 -0.02 -32.51
N PRO A 234 10.88 0.66 -31.42
CA PRO A 234 11.67 1.76 -30.91
C PRO A 234 13.03 1.26 -30.40
N LEU A 235 14.09 1.93 -30.85
CA LEU A 235 15.44 1.72 -30.31
C LEU A 235 15.51 2.23 -28.87
N THR A 236 16.12 1.44 -27.99
CA THR A 236 16.26 1.73 -26.56
C THR A 236 17.64 2.21 -26.16
N GLY A 237 18.64 2.06 -27.03
CA GLY A 237 19.99 2.54 -26.75
C GLY A 237 20.90 2.48 -27.97
N CYS A 238 21.93 3.32 -27.95
CA CYS A 238 23.02 3.29 -28.92
C CYS A 238 24.37 3.46 -28.23
N SER A 239 25.43 2.90 -28.81
CA SER A 239 26.80 3.02 -28.30
C SER A 239 27.81 3.05 -29.44
N PHE A 240 28.76 3.98 -29.36
CA PHE A 240 29.85 4.07 -30.32
C PHE A 240 30.98 3.09 -29.99
N SER A 241 31.65 2.58 -31.03
CA SER A 241 32.92 1.90 -30.87
C SER A 241 34.01 2.84 -30.33
N ARG A 242 35.09 2.29 -29.76
CA ARG A 242 36.16 3.11 -29.13
C ARG A 242 36.87 4.06 -30.11
N ASP A 243 36.88 3.70 -31.37
CA ASP A 243 37.43 4.45 -32.51
C ASP A 243 36.37 5.29 -33.24
N ALA A 244 35.11 5.28 -32.75
CA ALA A 244 33.96 5.97 -33.34
C ALA A 244 33.65 5.59 -34.80
N SER A 245 34.15 4.46 -35.30
CA SER A 245 33.92 3.98 -36.66
C SER A 245 32.58 3.24 -36.83
N MET A 246 32.04 2.68 -35.75
CA MET A 246 30.80 1.92 -35.76
C MET A 246 29.84 2.40 -34.67
N LEU A 247 28.54 2.25 -34.95
CA LEU A 247 27.45 2.50 -34.00
C LEU A 247 26.68 1.20 -33.78
N ALA A 248 26.55 0.77 -32.52
CA ALA A 248 25.68 -0.32 -32.13
C ALA A 248 24.34 0.22 -31.64
N THR A 249 23.23 -0.30 -32.16
CA THR A 249 21.87 0.01 -31.72
C THR A 249 21.25 -1.17 -30.98
N ARG A 250 20.37 -0.91 -30.02
CA ARG A 250 19.64 -1.91 -29.24
C ARG A 250 18.14 -1.60 -29.28
N GLU A 251 17.35 -2.66 -29.35
CA GLU A 251 15.90 -2.63 -29.23
C GLU A 251 15.39 -3.59 -28.14
N ASP A 252 14.14 -3.40 -27.72
CA ASP A 252 13.50 -4.29 -26.74
C ASP A 252 12.92 -5.53 -27.40
N LEU A 253 13.41 -6.69 -26.97
CA LEU A 253 12.84 -7.97 -27.32
C LEU A 253 11.59 -8.23 -26.47
N VAL A 254 10.42 -7.82 -26.95
CA VAL A 254 9.15 -8.29 -26.37
C VAL A 254 8.99 -9.76 -26.73
N GLN A 255 9.45 -10.65 -25.85
CA GLN A 255 9.09 -12.05 -25.88
C GLN A 255 7.57 -12.13 -25.72
N ARG A 256 6.86 -12.32 -26.84
CA ARG A 256 5.47 -12.78 -26.78
C ARG A 256 5.52 -14.13 -26.06
N ARG A 257 5.14 -14.14 -24.78
CA ARG A 257 4.71 -15.38 -24.14
C ARG A 257 3.44 -15.78 -24.87
N GLU A 258 3.58 -16.60 -25.89
CA GLU A 258 2.44 -17.38 -26.40
C GLU A 258 2.01 -18.28 -25.24
N LEU A 259 0.99 -17.83 -24.51
CA LEU A 259 0.24 -18.69 -23.62
C LEU A 259 -0.52 -19.67 -24.52
N SER A 260 0.06 -20.85 -24.73
CA SER A 260 -0.68 -22.01 -25.21
C SER A 260 -1.80 -22.27 -24.21
N HIS A 261 -3.03 -22.01 -24.63
CA HIS A 261 -4.24 -22.47 -23.93
C HIS A 261 -4.44 -23.97 -24.12
#